data_AF-A0A820DHP5-F1
#
_entry.id   AF-A0A820DHP5-F1
#
_cell.length_a   1.000
_cell.length_b   1.000
_cell.length_c   1.000
_cell.angle_alpha   90.00
_cell.angle_beta   90.00
_cell.angle_gamma   90.00
#
_symmetry.space_group_name_H-M   'P 1'
#
loop_
_entity.id
_entity.type
_entity.pdbx_description
1 polymer ?
#
loop_
_entity_poly.entity_id
_entity_poly.type
_entity_poly.pdbx_seq_one_letter_code
_entity_poly.pdbx_strand_id
1 'polypeptide(L)'
;MFSCRKIKARSNRLYYIIILFVFIFLISNIIYKILLFNPSRLQNCSELCRHSSILTNESLEFDSLYPIRHYPNFVCPQNFRNLADWVYGWPDQFGEHIEKTTDQGKIIAPCLLPGSIIYVRIWVINEFFEFVYPYLQNKFVLVTGEGDMSSPVHMEYLESFDSKIIHWFGQNGQYDVSKSKKFTHIPIGINCFEMADAIEKIYSKQRLDIVPSVFNDLDEPSSYIQPKDVSNRVQSTKVENKNLVLINFDPGTDRTGFRSRIWKKLCLKKYRLNYTFVKCFTKEGGVQIDDLPKIYERNRQYPFWLSPRGNGLDCHRTWEALYLDIIPIVWNSSLNVLYENLPVVIINDYQELNESFLYEKLNELSKQKLSKLNTYQFEKLRHAYWRRLILKKSRHQSKRDIYLRKQQCWRATNTMNWRRLIPI
;
A
#
# COMPACT_ATOMS: atom_id res chain seq x y z
N MET A 1 25.87 61.55 43.03
CA MET A 1 25.00 61.62 41.82
C MET A 1 25.69 61.15 40.51
N PHE A 2 26.76 60.35 40.55
CA PHE A 2 27.53 59.93 39.35
C PHE A 2 27.43 58.44 38.97
N SER A 3 26.68 57.62 39.73
CA SER A 3 26.60 56.16 39.48
C SER A 3 25.46 55.73 38.53
N CYS A 4 24.34 56.48 38.47
CA CYS A 4 23.18 56.09 37.64
C CYS A 4 23.31 56.35 36.12
N ARG A 5 24.16 57.28 35.68
CA ARG A 5 24.28 57.61 34.24
C ARG A 5 25.09 56.57 33.44
N LYS A 6 26.05 55.88 34.05
CA LYS A 6 26.89 54.86 33.37
C LYS A 6 26.14 53.54 33.12
N ILE A 7 25.17 53.19 33.97
CA ILE A 7 24.40 51.94 33.86
C ILE A 7 23.37 52.02 32.71
N LYS A 8 22.68 53.16 32.57
CA LYS A 8 21.70 53.38 31.49
C LYS A 8 22.35 53.43 30.10
N ALA A 9 23.55 54.01 29.98
CA ALA A 9 24.32 54.04 28.74
C ALA A 9 24.86 52.65 28.34
N ARG A 10 25.26 51.81 29.32
CA ARG A 10 25.69 50.41 29.06
C ARG A 10 24.53 49.52 28.62
N SER A 11 23.34 49.68 29.20
CA SER A 11 22.13 48.93 28.84
C SER A 11 21.68 49.23 27.40
N ASN A 12 21.67 50.51 26.99
CA ASN A 12 21.36 50.88 25.60
C ASN A 12 22.39 50.32 24.62
N ARG A 13 23.69 50.34 24.97
CA ARG A 13 24.75 49.79 24.10
C ARG A 13 24.59 48.27 23.89
N LEU A 14 24.25 47.53 24.93
CA LEU A 14 24.01 46.09 24.85
C LEU A 14 22.76 45.77 24.00
N TYR A 15 21.70 46.56 24.14
CA TYR A 15 20.49 46.43 23.32
C TYR A 15 20.77 46.66 21.82
N TYR A 16 21.54 47.70 21.48
CA TYR A 16 21.96 47.93 20.08
C TYR A 16 22.88 46.83 19.54
N ILE A 17 23.76 46.26 20.35
CA ILE A 17 24.61 45.12 19.95
C ILE A 17 23.75 43.89 19.66
N ILE A 18 22.76 43.59 20.50
CA ILE A 18 21.85 42.44 20.29
C ILE A 18 21.02 42.63 19.01
N ILE A 19 20.46 43.82 18.79
CA ILE A 19 19.72 44.11 17.55
C ILE A 19 20.61 43.98 16.33
N LEU A 20 21.83 44.53 16.38
CA LEU A 20 22.79 44.42 15.28
C LEU A 20 23.15 42.96 15.00
N PHE A 21 23.33 42.14 16.04
CA PHE A 21 23.62 40.72 15.88
C PHE A 21 22.45 39.94 15.27
N VAL A 22 21.21 40.22 15.71
CA VAL A 22 20.00 39.64 15.13
C VAL A 22 19.82 40.08 13.68
N PHE A 23 20.11 41.35 13.37
CA PHE A 23 20.00 41.89 12.02
C PHE A 23 21.07 41.32 11.09
N ILE A 24 22.33 41.21 11.55
CA ILE A 24 23.41 40.54 10.82
C ILE A 24 23.08 39.05 10.61
N PHE A 25 22.55 38.37 11.63
CA PHE A 25 22.13 36.97 11.50
C PHE A 25 21.01 36.83 10.46
N LEU A 26 19.98 37.68 10.50
CA LEU A 26 18.89 37.68 9.52
C LEU A 26 19.40 37.98 8.11
N ILE A 27 20.27 38.99 7.94
CA ILE A 27 20.89 39.31 6.66
C ILE A 27 21.76 38.16 6.16
N SER A 28 22.58 37.53 7.02
CA SER A 28 23.40 36.38 6.62
C SER A 28 22.53 35.19 6.20
N ASN A 29 21.38 34.99 6.84
CA ASN A 29 20.44 33.90 6.51
C ASN A 29 19.69 34.21 5.20
N ILE A 30 19.35 35.48 4.95
CA ILE A 30 18.76 35.95 3.69
C ILE A 30 19.80 35.85 2.56
N ILE A 31 21.03 36.32 2.77
CA ILE A 31 22.13 36.22 1.80
C ILE A 31 22.47 34.75 1.54
N TYR A 32 22.49 33.88 2.56
CA TYR A 32 22.67 32.44 2.39
C TYR A 32 21.55 31.81 1.55
N LYS A 33 20.29 32.19 1.80
CA LYS A 33 19.14 31.77 0.98
C LYS A 33 19.20 32.29 -0.46
N ILE A 34 19.69 33.51 -0.67
CA ILE A 34 19.89 34.11 -2.00
C ILE A 34 21.08 33.46 -2.72
N LEU A 35 22.18 33.16 -2.03
CA LEU A 35 23.34 32.44 -2.58
C LEU A 35 23.02 30.98 -2.91
N LEU A 36 22.08 30.35 -2.19
CA LEU A 36 21.51 29.05 -2.55
C LEU A 36 20.57 29.12 -3.76
N PHE A 37 20.10 30.31 -4.13
CA PHE A 37 19.22 30.54 -5.27
C PHE A 37 20.04 30.55 -6.56
N ASN A 38 20.42 29.35 -7.01
CA ASN A 38 21.17 29.17 -8.25
C ASN A 38 20.18 29.01 -9.43
N PRO A 39 20.10 29.98 -10.37
CA PRO A 39 19.18 29.90 -11.51
C PRO A 39 19.42 28.67 -12.38
N SER A 40 20.68 28.25 -12.53
CA SER A 40 21.03 27.02 -13.26
C SER A 40 20.47 25.76 -12.60
N ARG A 41 20.40 25.75 -11.27
CA ARG A 41 19.78 24.65 -10.50
C ARG A 41 18.26 24.63 -10.68
N LEU A 42 17.61 25.80 -10.70
CA LEU A 42 16.17 25.90 -10.97
C LEU A 42 15.81 25.42 -12.38
N GLN A 43 16.60 25.83 -13.38
CA GLN A 43 16.44 25.35 -14.76
C GLN A 43 16.61 23.83 -14.85
N ASN A 44 17.64 23.27 -14.22
CA ASN A 44 17.86 21.82 -14.14
C ASN A 44 16.68 21.10 -13.45
N CYS A 45 16.17 21.63 -12.33
CA CYS A 45 15.00 21.04 -11.66
C CYS A 45 13.73 21.10 -12.52
N SER A 46 13.55 22.16 -13.30
CA SER A 46 12.40 22.26 -14.21
C SER A 46 12.45 21.20 -15.32
N GLU A 47 13.65 20.79 -15.75
CA GLU A 47 13.85 19.72 -16.73
C GLU A 47 13.70 18.33 -16.11
N LEU A 48 14.29 18.10 -14.93
CA LEU A 48 14.23 16.83 -14.20
C LEU A 48 12.82 16.50 -13.69
N CYS A 49 12.04 17.53 -13.33
CA CYS A 49 10.71 17.40 -12.74
C CYS A 49 9.62 18.02 -13.63
N ARG A 50 9.75 17.83 -14.95
CA ARG A 50 8.84 18.42 -15.95
C ARG A 50 7.52 17.70 -16.14
N HIS A 51 7.35 16.52 -15.55
CA HIS A 51 6.24 15.63 -15.91
C HIS A 51 4.96 15.98 -15.16
N SER A 52 3.85 15.74 -15.84
CA SER A 52 2.54 15.63 -15.21
C SER A 52 1.88 14.31 -15.55
N SER A 53 0.97 13.87 -14.68
CA SER A 53 0.12 12.71 -14.94
C SER A 53 -1.32 12.96 -14.54
N ILE A 54 -2.23 12.34 -15.29
CA ILE A 54 -3.65 12.29 -15.02
C ILE A 54 -3.99 10.84 -14.67
N LEU A 55 -4.55 10.66 -13.49
CA LEU A 55 -5.13 9.41 -13.04
C LEU A 55 -6.59 9.37 -13.50
N THR A 56 -6.92 8.40 -14.35
CA THR A 56 -8.29 8.12 -14.80
C THR A 56 -8.80 6.82 -14.15
N ASN A 57 -10.03 6.42 -14.48
CA ASN A 57 -10.60 5.15 -14.05
C ASN A 57 -9.94 3.93 -14.71
N GLU A 58 -9.22 4.10 -15.83
CA GLU A 58 -8.68 2.99 -16.64
C GLU A 58 -7.17 3.08 -16.86
N SER A 59 -6.60 4.27 -16.67
CA SER A 59 -5.23 4.59 -17.07
C SER A 59 -4.54 5.55 -16.10
N LEU A 60 -3.22 5.44 -16.04
CA LEU A 60 -2.35 6.55 -15.65
C LEU A 60 -1.73 7.14 -16.92
N GLU A 61 -2.06 8.40 -17.20
CA GLU A 61 -1.65 9.10 -18.40
C GLU A 61 -0.60 10.13 -18.05
N PHE A 62 0.65 9.87 -18.42
CA PHE A 62 1.68 10.92 -18.45
C PHE A 62 1.52 11.77 -19.70
N ASP A 63 2.25 12.88 -19.79
CA ASP A 63 2.49 13.65 -21.04
C ASP A 63 3.22 12.79 -22.10
N SER A 64 2.60 11.69 -22.52
CA SER A 64 3.15 10.58 -23.29
C SER A 64 2.05 9.96 -24.16
N LEU A 65 2.44 9.39 -25.30
CA LEU A 65 1.51 8.80 -26.28
C LEU A 65 0.93 7.44 -25.84
N TYR A 66 1.47 6.81 -24.77
CA TYR A 66 1.10 5.45 -24.36
C TYR A 66 0.67 5.41 -22.89
N PRO A 67 -0.64 5.33 -22.61
CA PRO A 67 -1.15 5.20 -21.25
C PRO A 67 -0.70 3.89 -20.61
N ILE A 68 -0.56 3.88 -19.29
CA ILE A 68 -0.32 2.67 -18.52
C ILE A 68 -1.67 2.08 -18.15
N ARG A 69 -1.94 0.83 -18.55
CA ARG A 69 -3.14 0.10 -18.10
C ARG A 69 -3.09 0.01 -16.58
N HIS A 70 -4.17 0.42 -15.95
CA HIS A 70 -4.21 0.61 -14.52
C HIS A 70 -5.55 0.12 -13.99
N TYR A 71 -5.53 -0.55 -12.84
CA TYR A 71 -6.76 -0.90 -12.12
C TYR A 71 -6.83 -0.06 -10.85
N PRO A 72 -7.26 1.21 -10.94
CA PRO A 72 -7.16 2.17 -9.84
C PRO A 72 -7.90 1.70 -8.61
N ASN A 73 -8.99 0.96 -8.79
CA ASN A 73 -9.85 0.48 -7.72
C ASN A 73 -9.14 -0.44 -6.72
N PHE A 74 -8.15 -1.21 -7.18
CA PHE A 74 -7.52 -2.22 -6.35
C PHE A 74 -6.37 -1.65 -5.53
N VAL A 75 -6.31 -2.07 -4.28
CA VAL A 75 -5.10 -1.97 -3.49
C VAL A 75 -4.02 -2.87 -4.09
N CYS A 76 -2.92 -2.26 -4.51
CA CYS A 76 -1.73 -2.95 -4.99
C CYS A 76 -0.51 -2.00 -5.03
N PRO A 77 0.75 -2.51 -5.06
CA PRO A 77 1.95 -1.68 -4.95
C PRO A 77 2.10 -0.62 -6.06
N GLN A 78 1.73 -0.96 -7.30
CA GLN A 78 1.74 -0.02 -8.44
C GLN A 78 0.90 1.22 -8.16
N ASN A 79 -0.28 1.04 -7.60
CA ASN A 79 -1.21 2.14 -7.36
C ASN A 79 -0.64 3.08 -6.28
N PHE A 80 0.07 2.55 -5.28
CA PHE A 80 0.81 3.37 -4.33
C PHE A 80 1.97 4.15 -4.96
N ARG A 81 2.73 3.52 -5.85
CA ARG A 81 3.78 4.18 -6.65
C ARG A 81 3.21 5.34 -7.48
N ASN A 82 2.04 5.13 -8.08
CA ASN A 82 1.39 6.11 -8.96
C ASN A 82 0.98 7.41 -8.23
N LEU A 83 0.97 7.41 -6.89
CA LEU A 83 0.75 8.63 -6.10
C LEU A 83 2.00 9.49 -5.94
N ALA A 84 3.18 8.97 -6.30
CA ALA A 84 4.45 9.58 -5.98
C ALA A 84 4.79 10.77 -6.89
N ASP A 85 5.47 11.75 -6.30
CA ASP A 85 6.16 12.80 -7.04
C ASP A 85 7.49 12.30 -7.61
N TRP A 86 8.06 11.27 -7.00
CA TRP A 86 9.26 10.60 -7.45
C TRP A 86 9.30 9.14 -6.97
N VAL A 87 9.85 8.27 -7.81
CA VAL A 87 9.94 6.82 -7.60
C VAL A 87 11.42 6.44 -7.63
N TYR A 88 11.87 5.56 -6.73
CA TYR A 88 13.26 5.11 -6.65
C TYR A 88 13.37 3.58 -6.67
N GLY A 89 14.16 3.04 -7.62
CA GLY A 89 14.50 1.63 -7.74
C GLY A 89 13.36 0.69 -8.12
N TRP A 90 12.34 1.20 -8.82
CA TRP A 90 11.24 0.37 -9.31
C TRP A 90 11.71 -0.51 -10.48
N PRO A 91 11.36 -1.82 -10.51
CA PRO A 91 11.85 -2.71 -11.55
C PRO A 91 11.06 -2.56 -12.85
N ASP A 92 11.70 -2.85 -13.98
CA ASP A 92 10.99 -3.06 -15.24
C ASP A 92 10.19 -4.37 -15.12
N GLN A 93 8.87 -4.23 -14.94
CA GLN A 93 7.96 -5.36 -14.77
C GLN A 93 6.65 -5.12 -15.52
N PHE A 94 6.07 -6.20 -16.04
CA PHE A 94 4.80 -6.19 -16.76
C PHE A 94 4.76 -5.24 -17.98
N GLY A 95 5.91 -5.06 -18.64
CA GLY A 95 6.03 -4.20 -19.82
C GLY A 95 5.98 -2.70 -19.52
N GLU A 96 5.96 -2.31 -18.24
CA GLU A 96 6.16 -0.93 -17.81
C GLU A 96 7.64 -0.63 -17.61
N HIS A 97 8.07 0.49 -18.18
CA HIS A 97 9.45 0.99 -18.09
C HIS A 97 9.42 2.36 -17.45
N ILE A 98 10.22 2.53 -16.40
CA ILE A 98 10.43 3.85 -15.78
C ILE A 98 11.70 4.47 -16.32
N GLU A 99 11.70 5.78 -16.48
CA GLU A 99 12.90 6.47 -16.94
C GLU A 99 14.08 6.29 -15.96
N LYS A 100 15.24 5.90 -16.51
CA LYS A 100 16.48 5.67 -15.74
C LYS A 100 16.94 6.86 -14.90
N THR A 101 16.54 8.08 -15.25
CA THR A 101 16.85 9.29 -14.47
C THR A 101 16.34 9.18 -13.04
N THR A 102 15.30 8.38 -12.80
CA THR A 102 14.73 8.17 -11.47
C THR A 102 15.68 7.50 -10.47
N ASP A 103 16.70 6.76 -10.93
CA ASP A 103 17.71 6.14 -10.05
C ASP A 103 18.87 7.09 -9.71
N GLN A 104 18.91 8.29 -10.31
CA GLN A 104 19.90 9.33 -9.99
C GLN A 104 19.47 10.19 -8.79
N GLY A 105 19.12 9.54 -7.69
CA GLY A 105 18.44 10.17 -6.56
C GLY A 105 19.17 11.37 -5.94
N LYS A 106 20.50 11.38 -5.94
CA LYS A 106 21.31 12.54 -5.48
C LYS A 106 21.05 13.82 -6.30
N ILE A 107 20.77 13.68 -7.59
CA ILE A 107 20.52 14.81 -8.51
C ILE A 107 19.07 15.29 -8.38
N ILE A 108 18.12 14.37 -8.18
CA ILE A 108 16.68 14.68 -8.08
C ILE A 108 16.29 15.17 -6.68
N ALA A 109 16.85 14.60 -5.61
CA ALA A 109 16.50 14.92 -4.22
C ALA A 109 16.47 16.43 -3.89
N PRO A 110 17.42 17.25 -4.38
CA PRO A 110 17.42 18.69 -4.17
C PRO A 110 16.33 19.47 -4.93
N CYS A 111 15.60 18.83 -5.86
CA CYS A 111 14.52 19.41 -6.67
C CYS A 111 13.11 19.09 -6.14
N LEU A 112 12.98 18.12 -5.21
CA LEU A 112 11.69 17.73 -4.66
C LEU A 112 11.12 18.82 -3.75
N LEU A 113 9.83 19.10 -3.91
CA LEU A 113 9.14 20.16 -3.18
C LEU A 113 8.82 19.75 -1.73
N PRO A 114 8.59 20.72 -0.83
CA PRO A 114 8.04 20.43 0.50
C PRO A 114 6.75 19.62 0.41
N GLY A 115 6.68 18.53 1.18
CA GLY A 115 5.54 17.64 1.21
C GLY A 115 5.46 16.67 0.04
N SER A 116 6.52 16.54 -0.78
CA SER A 116 6.54 15.58 -1.87
C SER A 116 6.34 14.14 -1.39
N ILE A 117 5.67 13.32 -2.21
CA ILE A 117 5.55 11.88 -1.98
C ILE A 117 6.70 11.18 -2.69
N ILE A 118 7.51 10.44 -1.94
CA ILE A 118 8.60 9.62 -2.48
C ILE A 118 8.21 8.16 -2.32
N TYR A 119 8.14 7.43 -3.43
CA TYR A 119 8.01 5.98 -3.41
C TYR A 119 9.39 5.33 -3.52
N VAL A 120 9.72 4.44 -2.59
CA VAL A 120 10.96 3.68 -2.62
C VAL A 120 10.61 2.20 -2.63
N ARG A 121 11.09 1.46 -3.63
CA ARG A 121 10.97 0.00 -3.60
C ARG A 121 11.72 -0.54 -2.39
N ILE A 122 11.08 -1.42 -1.62
CA ILE A 122 11.61 -1.83 -0.32
C ILE A 122 13.00 -2.49 -0.40
N TRP A 123 13.34 -3.13 -1.52
CA TRP A 123 14.65 -3.77 -1.71
C TRP A 123 15.83 -2.80 -1.79
N VAL A 124 15.60 -1.54 -2.18
CA VAL A 124 16.65 -0.52 -2.31
C VAL A 124 16.56 0.55 -1.21
N ILE A 125 15.82 0.27 -0.14
CA ILE A 125 15.57 1.24 0.93
C ILE A 125 16.85 1.66 1.67
N ASN A 126 17.79 0.73 1.86
CA ASN A 126 19.07 1.01 2.50
C ASN A 126 19.90 1.98 1.65
N GLU A 127 19.98 1.71 0.35
CA GLU A 127 20.66 2.56 -0.64
C GLU A 127 20.01 3.96 -0.70
N PHE A 128 18.68 4.03 -0.59
CA PHE A 128 17.98 5.32 -0.50
C PHE A 128 18.43 6.12 0.73
N PHE A 129 18.48 5.50 1.91
CA PHE A 129 18.93 6.21 3.12
C PHE A 129 20.42 6.57 3.09
N GLU A 130 21.26 5.75 2.47
CA GLU A 130 22.69 6.00 2.35
C GLU A 130 23.02 7.08 1.30
N PHE A 131 22.46 6.97 0.09
CA PHE A 131 22.90 7.75 -1.07
C PHE A 131 21.95 8.89 -1.46
N VAL A 132 20.70 8.88 -1.01
CA VAL A 132 19.68 9.86 -1.41
C VAL A 132 19.24 10.73 -0.26
N TYR A 133 18.86 10.14 0.88
CA TYR A 133 18.32 10.85 2.04
C TYR A 133 19.18 12.03 2.54
N PRO A 134 20.53 11.97 2.53
CA PRO A 134 21.36 13.11 2.92
C PRO A 134 21.14 14.35 2.04
N TYR A 135 20.80 14.17 0.75
CA TYR A 135 20.63 15.24 -0.22
C TYR A 135 19.21 15.83 -0.25
N LEU A 136 18.23 15.15 0.35
CA LEU A 136 16.87 15.68 0.50
C LEU A 136 16.89 16.95 1.36
N GLN A 137 16.37 18.04 0.82
CA GLN A 137 16.34 19.35 1.50
C GLN A 137 15.02 19.57 2.23
N ASN A 138 13.94 19.02 1.68
CA ASN A 138 12.59 19.27 2.15
C ASN A 138 12.02 18.06 2.88
N LYS A 139 11.07 18.32 3.79
CA LYS A 139 10.31 17.25 4.43
C LYS A 139 9.39 16.57 3.42
N PHE A 140 9.23 15.25 3.51
CA PHE A 140 8.54 14.44 2.51
C PHE A 140 7.70 13.32 3.15
N VAL A 141 6.75 12.79 2.39
CA VAL A 141 6.02 11.56 2.73
C VAL A 141 6.73 10.39 2.08
N LEU A 142 7.07 9.36 2.86
CA LEU A 142 7.71 8.15 2.37
C LEU A 142 6.66 7.05 2.17
N VAL A 143 6.67 6.42 1.00
CA VAL A 143 5.89 5.22 0.71
C VAL A 143 6.84 4.12 0.31
N THR A 144 6.74 2.95 0.94
CA THR A 144 7.57 1.79 0.60
C THR A 144 6.71 0.57 0.36
N GLY A 145 7.01 -0.13 -0.72
CA GLY A 145 6.33 -1.37 -1.08
C GLY A 145 7.10 -2.13 -2.15
N GLU A 146 6.39 -3.00 -2.87
CA GLU A 146 6.94 -3.82 -3.96
C GLU A 146 8.10 -4.71 -3.49
N GLY A 147 7.76 -5.63 -2.58
CA GLY A 147 8.69 -6.62 -2.03
C GLY A 147 8.19 -7.25 -0.74
N ASP A 148 8.97 -8.23 -0.26
CA ASP A 148 8.61 -9.09 0.87
C ASP A 148 9.18 -8.60 2.21
N MET A 149 10.03 -7.57 2.19
CA MET A 149 10.69 -7.03 3.37
C MET A 149 9.73 -6.20 4.23
N SER A 150 9.96 -6.23 5.54
CA SER A 150 9.21 -5.42 6.51
C SER A 150 9.50 -3.93 6.33
N SER A 151 8.48 -3.10 6.44
CA SER A 151 8.58 -1.65 6.58
C SER A 151 7.80 -1.17 7.82
N PRO A 152 8.27 -0.19 8.61
CA PRO A 152 9.46 0.61 8.37
C PRO A 152 10.72 -0.20 8.65
N VAL A 153 11.78 0.14 7.93
CA VAL A 153 13.16 -0.10 8.36
C VAL A 153 13.71 1.21 8.92
N HIS A 154 14.95 1.25 9.41
CA HIS A 154 15.61 2.55 9.66
C HIS A 154 14.84 3.50 10.61
N MET A 155 14.38 2.97 11.74
CA MET A 155 13.62 3.73 12.75
C MET A 155 14.38 4.96 13.27
N GLU A 156 15.72 4.90 13.28
CA GLU A 156 16.60 6.02 13.62
C GLU A 156 16.36 7.25 12.74
N TYR A 157 16.02 7.08 11.46
CA TYR A 157 15.70 8.19 10.57
C TYR A 157 14.25 8.67 10.71
N LEU A 158 13.32 7.77 11.03
CA LEU A 158 11.91 8.10 11.23
C LEU A 158 11.67 8.92 12.51
N GLU A 159 12.31 8.50 13.60
CA GLU A 159 12.09 9.04 14.94
C GLU A 159 13.10 10.13 15.35
N SER A 160 14.15 10.39 14.56
CA SER A 160 15.09 11.47 14.86
C SER A 160 14.39 12.83 14.96
N PHE A 161 14.91 13.70 15.84
CA PHE A 161 14.44 15.07 16.02
C PHE A 161 14.54 15.89 14.73
N ASP A 162 15.57 15.64 13.92
CA ASP A 162 15.81 16.29 12.62
C ASP A 162 15.23 15.52 11.43
N SER A 163 14.37 14.52 11.68
CA SER A 163 13.78 13.70 10.63
C SER A 163 13.09 14.54 9.56
N LYS A 164 13.42 14.23 8.29
CA LYS A 164 12.79 14.80 7.10
C LYS A 164 11.50 14.06 6.73
N ILE A 165 11.18 12.95 7.39
CA ILE A 165 10.00 12.14 7.09
C ILE A 165 8.80 12.74 7.83
N ILE A 166 7.81 13.21 7.06
CA ILE A 166 6.51 13.70 7.55
C ILE A 166 5.70 12.52 8.08
N HIS A 167 5.61 11.46 7.26
CA HIS A 167 4.90 10.22 7.54
C HIS A 167 5.46 9.13 6.63
N TRP A 168 5.51 7.89 7.11
CA TRP A 168 5.94 6.72 6.37
C TRP A 168 4.80 5.70 6.28
N PHE A 169 4.38 5.41 5.06
CA PHE A 169 3.46 4.33 4.73
C PHE A 169 4.24 3.10 4.22
N GLY A 170 4.13 1.96 4.90
CA GLY A 170 4.94 0.77 4.59
C GLY A 170 4.15 -0.54 4.53
N GLN A 171 4.53 -1.42 3.61
CA GLN A 171 3.98 -2.79 3.50
C GLN A 171 4.73 -3.78 4.41
N ASN A 172 4.12 -4.95 4.69
CA ASN A 172 4.75 -6.10 5.35
C ASN A 172 5.31 -5.84 6.76
N GLY A 173 4.88 -4.77 7.42
CA GLY A 173 5.55 -4.31 8.61
C GLY A 173 5.36 -5.19 9.83
N GLN A 174 6.47 -5.62 10.43
CA GLN A 174 6.53 -6.34 11.70
C GLN A 174 6.48 -5.40 12.92
N TYR A 175 6.52 -4.10 12.66
CA TYR A 175 6.54 -3.06 13.68
C TYR A 175 5.15 -2.82 14.28
N ASP A 176 5.12 -2.62 15.59
CA ASP A 176 3.90 -2.21 16.31
C ASP A 176 3.65 -0.71 16.10
N VAL A 177 2.56 -0.39 15.39
CA VAL A 177 2.17 0.99 15.06
C VAL A 177 1.94 1.88 16.27
N SER A 178 1.67 1.31 17.46
CA SER A 178 1.50 2.09 18.69
C SER A 178 2.78 2.85 19.08
N LYS A 179 3.93 2.40 18.59
CA LYS A 179 5.25 2.95 18.94
C LYS A 179 5.66 4.18 18.13
N SER A 180 4.96 4.50 17.02
CA SER A 180 5.24 5.68 16.21
C SER A 180 3.97 6.34 15.69
N LYS A 181 3.87 7.66 15.86
CA LYS A 181 2.79 8.48 15.25
C LYS A 181 3.06 8.82 13.79
N LYS A 182 4.27 8.52 13.28
CA LYS A 182 4.72 8.84 11.91
C LYS A 182 4.70 7.63 10.98
N PHE A 183 4.25 6.47 11.44
CA PHE A 183 4.19 5.26 10.61
C PHE A 183 2.76 4.74 10.45
N THR A 184 2.45 4.16 9.29
CA THR A 184 1.18 3.47 9.03
C THR A 184 1.42 2.26 8.13
N HIS A 185 0.97 1.09 8.58
CA HIS A 185 0.91 -0.08 7.69
C HIS A 185 -0.02 0.23 6.53
N ILE A 186 0.44 -0.06 5.33
CA ILE A 186 -0.39 -0.15 4.15
C ILE A 186 -0.41 -1.61 3.66
N PRO A 187 -1.55 -2.05 3.13
CA PRO A 187 -1.71 -3.41 2.61
C PRO A 187 -0.77 -3.72 1.43
N ILE A 188 -0.31 -4.97 1.33
CA ILE A 188 0.35 -5.46 0.11
C ILE A 188 -0.64 -5.51 -1.06
N GLY A 189 -1.92 -5.76 -0.77
CA GLY A 189 -2.96 -5.81 -1.78
C GLY A 189 -2.85 -7.03 -2.68
N ILE A 190 -3.25 -6.90 -3.94
CA ILE A 190 -3.05 -7.90 -5.00
C ILE A 190 -1.97 -7.42 -5.98
N ASN A 191 -1.58 -8.23 -6.98
CA ASN A 191 -0.88 -7.65 -8.13
C ASN A 191 -1.88 -6.87 -9.01
N CYS A 192 -1.46 -5.74 -9.58
CA CYS A 192 -2.35 -4.91 -10.41
C CYS A 192 -2.45 -5.43 -11.86
N PHE A 193 -2.17 -6.71 -12.11
CA PHE A 193 -2.10 -7.26 -13.46
C PHE A 193 -3.04 -8.44 -13.53
N GLU A 194 -2.48 -9.65 -13.47
CA GLU A 194 -3.21 -10.90 -13.62
C GLU A 194 -4.29 -11.07 -12.56
N MET A 195 -4.01 -10.75 -11.29
CA MET A 195 -4.96 -10.88 -10.19
C MET A 195 -6.12 -9.89 -10.31
N ALA A 196 -5.82 -8.61 -10.57
CA ALA A 196 -6.83 -7.58 -10.77
C ALA A 196 -7.72 -7.91 -11.97
N ASP A 197 -7.10 -8.23 -13.12
CA ASP A 197 -7.80 -8.65 -14.35
C ASP A 197 -8.71 -9.86 -14.10
N ALA A 198 -8.19 -10.86 -13.38
CA ALA A 198 -8.95 -12.06 -13.09
C ALA A 198 -10.14 -11.79 -12.15
N ILE A 199 -9.96 -10.98 -11.11
CA ILE A 199 -11.06 -10.58 -10.22
C ILE A 199 -12.12 -9.80 -11.00
N GLU A 200 -11.75 -8.85 -11.85
CA GLU A 200 -12.71 -8.14 -12.69
C GLU A 200 -13.48 -9.10 -13.62
N LYS A 201 -12.79 -10.06 -14.26
CA LYS A 201 -13.41 -11.09 -15.09
C LYS A 201 -14.40 -11.97 -14.33
N ILE A 202 -14.16 -12.27 -13.06
CA ILE A 202 -15.13 -13.00 -12.22
C ILE A 202 -16.44 -12.23 -12.12
N TYR A 203 -16.35 -10.93 -11.84
CA TYR A 203 -17.52 -10.11 -11.57
C TYR A 203 -18.20 -9.62 -12.85
N SER A 204 -17.48 -9.46 -13.97
CA SER A 204 -18.08 -9.09 -15.26
C SER A 204 -18.89 -10.24 -15.90
N LYS A 205 -18.53 -11.50 -15.65
CA LYS A 205 -19.30 -12.68 -16.09
C LYS A 205 -20.61 -12.84 -15.32
N GLN A 206 -20.68 -12.36 -14.08
CA GLN A 206 -21.91 -12.34 -13.32
C GLN A 206 -22.79 -11.22 -13.90
N ARG A 207 -23.70 -11.55 -14.84
CA ARG A 207 -24.76 -10.65 -15.35
C ARG A 207 -25.73 -10.26 -14.23
N LEU A 208 -25.24 -9.52 -13.27
CA LEU A 208 -26.03 -8.77 -12.31
C LEU A 208 -25.69 -7.31 -12.58
N ASP A 209 -26.69 -6.44 -12.64
CA ASP A 209 -26.54 -4.98 -12.77
C ASP A 209 -25.83 -4.34 -11.56
N ILE A 210 -25.05 -5.11 -10.80
CA ILE A 210 -24.44 -4.78 -9.51
C ILE A 210 -22.99 -5.26 -9.53
N VAL A 211 -22.14 -4.54 -10.26
CA VAL A 211 -20.68 -4.62 -10.06
C VAL A 211 -20.40 -4.23 -8.60
N PRO A 212 -19.57 -4.99 -7.84
CA PRO A 212 -19.27 -4.64 -6.46
C PRO A 212 -18.82 -3.19 -6.34
N SER A 213 -19.35 -2.46 -5.35
CA SER A 213 -19.03 -1.04 -5.13
C SER A 213 -17.55 -0.74 -4.80
N VAL A 214 -16.71 -1.77 -4.64
CA VAL A 214 -15.24 -1.65 -4.47
C VAL A 214 -14.58 -1.28 -5.80
N PHE A 215 -15.24 -1.55 -6.92
CA PHE A 215 -14.77 -1.21 -8.26
C PHE A 215 -15.28 0.15 -8.76
N ASN A 216 -15.92 0.94 -7.90
CA ASN A 216 -16.34 2.30 -8.21
C ASN A 216 -15.54 3.31 -7.37
N ASP A 217 -14.44 3.82 -7.93
CA ASP A 217 -13.49 4.74 -7.28
C ASP A 217 -13.84 6.24 -7.38
N LEU A 218 -15.00 6.60 -7.94
CA LEU A 218 -15.44 8.00 -8.01
C LEU A 218 -16.02 8.48 -6.66
N ASP A 219 -15.10 8.67 -5.70
CA ASP A 219 -15.07 9.75 -4.71
C ASP A 219 -16.36 10.19 -3.98
N GLU A 220 -17.13 9.23 -3.47
CA GLU A 220 -17.81 9.44 -2.19
C GLU A 220 -17.51 8.31 -1.20
N PRO A 221 -17.54 8.56 0.12
CA PRO A 221 -17.67 7.52 1.13
C PRO A 221 -19.05 6.86 1.00
N SER A 222 -19.35 6.33 -0.19
CA SER A 222 -20.49 5.47 -0.40
C SER A 222 -20.26 4.24 0.47
N SER A 223 -21.30 3.91 1.23
CA SER A 223 -21.43 2.69 2.02
C SER A 223 -21.21 1.52 1.08
N TYR A 224 -19.98 1.02 1.04
CA TYR A 224 -19.68 -0.18 0.28
C TYR A 224 -20.61 -1.29 0.76
N ILE A 225 -21.37 -1.85 -0.18
CA ILE A 225 -22.15 -3.07 0.05
C ILE A 225 -21.47 -4.13 -0.82
N GLN A 226 -20.75 -5.05 -0.18
CA GLN A 226 -20.27 -6.24 -0.87
C GLN A 226 -21.47 -7.07 -1.31
N PRO A 227 -21.51 -7.61 -2.54
CA PRO A 227 -22.55 -8.57 -2.90
C PRO A 227 -22.63 -9.71 -1.88
N LYS A 228 -23.84 -10.14 -1.58
CA LYS A 228 -24.17 -11.09 -0.50
C LYS A 228 -24.00 -12.56 -0.95
N ASP A 229 -22.90 -12.90 -1.61
CA ASP A 229 -22.81 -14.16 -2.38
C ASP A 229 -22.33 -15.35 -1.53
N VAL A 230 -21.46 -15.12 -0.53
CA VAL A 230 -20.90 -16.21 0.32
C VAL A 230 -21.49 -16.23 1.73
N SER A 231 -21.74 -15.07 2.34
CA SER A 231 -22.31 -14.99 3.69
C SER A 231 -23.74 -15.50 3.81
N ASN A 232 -24.50 -15.52 2.71
CA ASN A 232 -25.84 -16.12 2.70
C ASN A 232 -25.80 -17.65 2.78
N ARG A 233 -24.70 -18.30 2.37
CA ARG A 233 -24.66 -19.76 2.21
C ARG A 233 -24.88 -20.50 3.52
N VAL A 234 -24.40 -20.00 4.66
CA VAL A 234 -24.72 -20.67 5.96
C VAL A 234 -26.16 -20.46 6.39
N GLN A 235 -26.79 -19.35 6.02
CA GLN A 235 -28.18 -19.10 6.36
C GLN A 235 -29.14 -19.84 5.42
N SER A 236 -28.74 -20.11 4.17
CA SER A 236 -29.61 -20.70 3.13
C SER A 236 -29.32 -22.16 2.81
N THR A 237 -28.12 -22.68 3.07
CA THR A 237 -27.77 -24.07 2.80
C THR A 237 -27.15 -24.75 4.03
N LYS A 238 -27.59 -25.99 4.29
CA LYS A 238 -26.81 -26.94 5.09
C LYS A 238 -25.52 -27.18 4.32
N VAL A 239 -24.50 -26.33 4.55
CA VAL A 239 -23.15 -26.53 3.98
C VAL A 239 -22.75 -27.96 4.28
N GLU A 240 -22.61 -28.81 3.26
CA GLU A 240 -22.16 -30.18 3.47
C GLU A 240 -20.88 -30.14 4.32
N ASN A 241 -20.89 -30.82 5.47
CA ASN A 241 -19.94 -30.70 6.59
C ASN A 241 -18.44 -30.93 6.25
N LYS A 242 -18.03 -30.98 4.98
CA LYS A 242 -16.71 -31.47 4.57
C LYS A 242 -15.89 -30.50 3.70
N ASN A 243 -16.36 -29.29 3.39
CA ASN A 243 -15.63 -28.34 2.53
C ASN A 243 -15.68 -26.89 3.05
N LEU A 244 -15.24 -26.64 4.28
CA LEU A 244 -15.26 -25.31 4.90
C LEU A 244 -14.01 -24.48 4.56
N VAL A 245 -12.82 -25.10 4.63
CA VAL A 245 -11.55 -24.36 4.52
C VAL A 245 -10.82 -24.77 3.26
N LEU A 246 -10.54 -23.78 2.41
CA LEU A 246 -9.68 -23.93 1.26
C LEU A 246 -8.21 -23.65 1.63
N ILE A 247 -7.33 -24.55 1.23
CA ILE A 247 -5.88 -24.34 1.17
C ILE A 247 -5.49 -24.35 -0.30
N ASN A 248 -5.03 -23.21 -0.80
CA ASN A 248 -4.57 -23.05 -2.18
C ASN A 248 -3.30 -22.19 -2.20
N PHE A 249 -2.18 -22.81 -1.85
CA PHE A 249 -0.88 -22.16 -1.76
C PHE A 249 0.28 -23.11 -1.97
N ASP A 250 1.39 -22.56 -2.46
CA ASP A 250 2.64 -23.30 -2.54
C ASP A 250 3.27 -23.42 -1.14
N PRO A 251 3.50 -24.65 -0.62
CA PRO A 251 4.09 -24.87 0.70
C PRO A 251 5.51 -24.30 0.86
N GLY A 252 6.26 -24.08 -0.22
CA GLY A 252 7.63 -23.55 -0.21
C GLY A 252 7.72 -22.02 -0.14
N THR A 253 6.61 -21.30 -0.27
CA THR A 253 6.61 -19.84 -0.45
C THR A 253 6.47 -19.04 0.85
N ASP A 254 7.40 -19.25 1.78
CA ASP A 254 7.49 -18.47 3.03
C ASP A 254 8.89 -18.37 3.67
N ARG A 255 9.91 -18.95 3.01
CA ARG A 255 11.33 -19.00 3.43
C ARG A 255 11.62 -19.59 4.82
N THR A 256 10.60 -20.09 5.54
CA THR A 256 10.72 -20.52 6.96
C THR A 256 10.15 -21.92 7.20
N GLY A 257 9.56 -22.52 6.16
CA GLY A 257 8.94 -23.83 6.20
C GLY A 257 7.64 -23.89 7.01
N PHE A 258 7.08 -22.75 7.41
CA PHE A 258 5.84 -22.67 8.16
C PHE A 258 4.65 -23.16 7.31
N ARG A 259 4.53 -22.72 6.06
CA ARG A 259 3.57 -23.21 5.07
C ARG A 259 3.74 -24.71 4.82
N SER A 260 4.97 -25.20 4.68
CA SER A 260 5.26 -26.63 4.59
C SER A 260 4.78 -27.43 5.80
N ARG A 261 4.96 -26.90 7.03
CA ARG A 261 4.44 -27.54 8.24
C ARG A 261 2.91 -27.59 8.26
N ILE A 262 2.25 -26.48 7.94
CA ILE A 262 0.78 -26.41 7.85
C ILE A 262 0.27 -27.38 6.80
N TRP A 263 0.85 -27.36 5.60
CA TRP A 263 0.48 -28.26 4.51
C TRP A 263 0.62 -29.73 4.93
N LYS A 264 1.74 -30.10 5.55
CA LYS A 264 1.98 -31.46 6.06
C LYS A 264 0.88 -31.90 7.03
N LYS A 265 0.43 -31.00 7.91
CA LYS A 265 -0.57 -31.29 8.96
C LYS A 265 -2.00 -31.31 8.45
N LEU A 266 -2.37 -30.40 7.55
CA LEU A 266 -3.76 -30.22 7.11
C LEU A 266 -4.08 -30.94 5.79
N CYS A 267 -3.10 -31.17 4.92
CA CYS A 267 -3.34 -31.66 3.57
C CYS A 267 -2.95 -33.12 3.33
N LEU A 268 -1.92 -33.64 4.00
CA LEU A 268 -1.48 -35.01 3.77
C LEU A 268 -2.44 -36.04 4.36
N LYS A 269 -2.77 -37.08 3.57
CA LYS A 269 -3.74 -38.13 3.94
C LYS A 269 -3.53 -38.71 5.35
N LYS A 270 -2.27 -38.92 5.77
CA LYS A 270 -1.92 -39.44 7.10
C LYS A 270 -2.49 -38.62 8.26
N TYR A 271 -2.60 -37.29 8.10
CA TYR A 271 -3.07 -36.38 9.15
C TYR A 271 -4.45 -35.79 8.87
N ARG A 272 -4.91 -35.88 7.61
CA ARG A 272 -6.17 -35.32 7.11
C ARG A 272 -7.44 -35.90 7.74
N LEU A 273 -7.35 -37.06 8.42
CA LEU A 273 -8.50 -37.65 9.12
C LEU A 273 -9.07 -36.74 10.22
N ASN A 274 -8.24 -35.86 10.80
CA ASN A 274 -8.68 -34.90 11.82
C ASN A 274 -9.16 -33.55 11.22
N TYR A 275 -9.05 -33.37 9.90
CA TYR A 275 -9.32 -32.12 9.20
C TYR A 275 -10.13 -32.37 7.92
N THR A 276 -11.22 -33.14 8.07
CA THR A 276 -12.13 -33.54 6.97
C THR A 276 -12.74 -32.34 6.25
N PHE A 277 -12.92 -31.23 6.95
CA PHE A 277 -13.46 -29.97 6.44
C PHE A 277 -12.48 -29.14 5.58
N VAL A 278 -11.21 -29.57 5.46
CA VAL A 278 -10.18 -28.85 4.69
C VAL A 278 -10.05 -29.43 3.29
N LYS A 279 -10.13 -28.60 2.25
CA LYS A 279 -9.76 -28.96 0.88
C LYS A 279 -8.45 -28.31 0.48
N CYS A 280 -7.52 -29.12 -0.04
CA CYS A 280 -6.21 -28.63 -0.46
C CYS A 280 -6.03 -28.74 -1.97
N PHE A 281 -5.50 -27.67 -2.56
CA PHE A 281 -4.97 -27.58 -3.91
C PHE A 281 -3.56 -27.00 -3.81
N THR A 282 -2.61 -27.59 -4.52
CA THR A 282 -1.28 -27.02 -4.73
C THR A 282 -0.89 -27.24 -6.17
N LYS A 283 -0.07 -26.35 -6.72
CA LYS A 283 0.72 -26.66 -7.89
C LYS A 283 2.05 -27.26 -7.43
N GLU A 284 2.70 -28.04 -8.28
CA GLU A 284 4.17 -28.15 -8.24
C GLU A 284 4.75 -26.88 -8.90
N GLY A 285 5.53 -26.08 -8.19
CA GLY A 285 6.35 -25.01 -8.77
C GLY A 285 5.72 -23.62 -8.93
N GLY A 286 4.91 -23.14 -7.99
CA GLY A 286 4.41 -21.75 -8.01
C GLY A 286 3.28 -21.47 -9.00
N VAL A 287 2.75 -20.24 -8.93
CA VAL A 287 1.58 -19.79 -9.68
C VAL A 287 1.92 -19.68 -11.17
N GLN A 288 1.63 -20.73 -11.93
CA GLN A 288 1.39 -20.60 -13.37
C GLN A 288 -0.02 -21.10 -13.58
N ILE A 289 -0.89 -20.19 -13.97
CA ILE A 289 -2.30 -20.46 -14.13
C ILE A 289 -2.63 -20.18 -15.58
N ASP A 290 -2.99 -21.21 -16.33
CA ASP A 290 -3.50 -21.00 -17.69
C ASP A 290 -4.92 -20.36 -17.65
N ASP A 291 -5.58 -20.28 -16.49
CA ASP A 291 -6.86 -19.56 -16.27
C ASP A 291 -7.15 -19.14 -14.79
N LEU A 292 -6.67 -17.96 -14.35
CA LEU A 292 -6.83 -17.44 -12.96
C LEU A 292 -8.29 -17.18 -12.58
N PRO A 293 -9.13 -16.63 -13.48
CA PRO A 293 -10.58 -16.59 -13.27
C PRO A 293 -11.16 -17.96 -12.87
N LYS A 294 -10.87 -19.03 -13.60
CA LYS A 294 -11.39 -20.37 -13.26
C LYS A 294 -10.96 -20.85 -11.86
N ILE A 295 -9.74 -20.52 -11.44
CA ILE A 295 -9.28 -20.81 -10.07
C ILE A 295 -10.09 -20.02 -9.04
N TYR A 296 -10.35 -18.74 -9.30
CA TYR A 296 -11.17 -17.92 -8.41
C TYR A 296 -12.63 -18.40 -8.36
N GLU A 297 -13.24 -18.79 -9.49
CA GLU A 297 -14.60 -19.38 -9.51
C GLU A 297 -14.68 -20.63 -8.61
N ARG A 298 -13.68 -21.51 -8.70
CA ARG A 298 -13.56 -22.69 -7.81
C ARG A 298 -13.39 -22.28 -6.35
N ASN A 299 -12.50 -21.33 -6.06
CA ASN A 299 -12.19 -20.95 -4.69
C ASN A 299 -13.38 -20.29 -3.99
N ARG A 300 -14.22 -19.56 -4.74
CA ARG A 300 -15.48 -18.97 -4.26
C ARG A 300 -16.54 -20.00 -3.85
N GLN A 301 -16.29 -21.30 -4.01
CA GLN A 301 -17.15 -22.36 -3.50
C GLN A 301 -16.95 -22.60 -1.99
N TYR A 302 -15.83 -22.14 -1.41
CA TYR A 302 -15.46 -22.36 -0.01
C TYR A 302 -15.69 -21.09 0.82
N PRO A 303 -16.23 -21.19 2.04
CA PRO A 303 -16.44 -20.01 2.89
C PRO A 303 -15.15 -19.43 3.44
N PHE A 304 -14.15 -20.27 3.74
CA PHE A 304 -12.87 -19.84 4.30
C PHE A 304 -11.70 -20.13 3.36
N TRP A 305 -10.72 -19.23 3.34
CA TRP A 305 -9.44 -19.42 2.65
C TRP A 305 -8.27 -19.24 3.61
N LEU A 306 -7.48 -20.31 3.81
CA LEU A 306 -6.32 -20.25 4.68
C LEU A 306 -5.20 -19.40 4.03
N SER A 307 -4.84 -18.31 4.70
CA SER A 307 -3.88 -17.32 4.25
C SER A 307 -2.77 -17.09 5.28
N PRO A 308 -1.87 -18.10 5.49
CA PRO A 308 -0.66 -17.87 6.26
C PRO A 308 0.22 -16.85 5.55
N ARG A 309 1.10 -16.19 6.31
CA ARG A 309 2.12 -15.27 5.78
C ARG A 309 2.87 -15.87 4.60
N GLY A 310 3.26 -15.01 3.66
CA GLY A 310 4.06 -15.38 2.49
C GLY A 310 5.55 -15.33 2.78
N ASN A 311 6.32 -14.94 1.76
CA ASN A 311 7.71 -14.53 1.94
C ASN A 311 7.83 -13.34 2.90
N GLY A 312 6.90 -12.38 2.79
CA GLY A 312 6.67 -11.31 3.76
C GLY A 312 5.59 -11.66 4.79
N LEU A 313 5.33 -10.73 5.71
CA LEU A 313 4.31 -10.92 6.74
C LEU A 313 2.88 -10.85 6.17
N ASP A 314 2.63 -9.95 5.22
CA ASP A 314 1.38 -9.84 4.48
C ASP A 314 1.35 -10.85 3.31
N CYS A 315 0.16 -11.15 2.81
CA CYS A 315 0.00 -12.07 1.68
C CYS A 315 -1.08 -11.59 0.71
N HIS A 316 -0.76 -11.59 -0.58
CA HIS A 316 -1.74 -11.29 -1.64
C HIS A 316 -3.04 -12.07 -1.50
N ARG A 317 -2.95 -13.35 -1.09
CA ARG A 317 -4.10 -14.22 -0.89
C ARG A 317 -5.12 -13.69 0.10
N THR A 318 -4.68 -12.98 1.13
CA THR A 318 -5.59 -12.36 2.11
C THR A 318 -6.50 -11.35 1.40
N TRP A 319 -5.92 -10.54 0.51
CA TRP A 319 -6.62 -9.53 -0.26
C TRP A 319 -7.45 -10.16 -1.39
N GLU A 320 -6.92 -11.16 -2.11
CA GLU A 320 -7.67 -11.93 -3.11
C GLU A 320 -8.95 -12.53 -2.50
N ALA A 321 -8.84 -13.17 -1.32
CA ALA A 321 -9.98 -13.74 -0.61
C ALA A 321 -11.03 -12.66 -0.31
N LEU A 322 -10.62 -11.52 0.25
CA LEU A 322 -11.53 -10.42 0.58
C LEU A 322 -12.22 -9.83 -0.67
N TYR A 323 -11.50 -9.68 -1.79
CA TYR A 323 -12.09 -9.22 -3.05
C TYR A 323 -13.09 -10.23 -3.63
N LEU A 324 -12.91 -11.53 -3.38
CA LEU A 324 -13.74 -12.61 -3.91
C LEU A 324 -14.90 -13.00 -2.98
N ASP A 325 -15.12 -12.24 -1.90
CA ASP A 325 -16.09 -12.54 -0.82
C ASP A 325 -15.81 -13.86 -0.10
N ILE A 326 -14.55 -14.20 0.12
CA ILE A 326 -14.14 -15.38 0.89
C ILE A 326 -13.49 -14.89 2.19
N ILE A 327 -13.80 -15.51 3.33
CA ILE A 327 -13.26 -15.10 4.63
C ILE A 327 -11.82 -15.64 4.77
N PRO A 328 -10.78 -14.79 4.76
CA PRO A 328 -9.43 -15.26 5.00
C PRO A 328 -9.25 -15.69 6.47
N ILE A 329 -8.53 -16.79 6.66
CA ILE A 329 -7.99 -17.20 7.97
C ILE A 329 -6.51 -16.86 7.99
N VAL A 330 -6.11 -15.92 8.85
CA VAL A 330 -4.74 -15.40 8.95
C VAL A 330 -4.18 -15.65 10.34
N TRP A 331 -2.85 -15.56 10.47
CA TRP A 331 -2.19 -15.63 11.76
C TRP A 331 -2.10 -14.25 12.40
N ASN A 332 -2.28 -14.22 13.72
CA ASN A 332 -2.10 -13.04 14.56
C ASN A 332 -0.73 -12.40 14.32
N SER A 333 -0.69 -11.10 14.03
CA SER A 333 0.54 -10.35 13.77
C SER A 333 0.37 -8.84 13.96
N SER A 334 1.45 -8.07 13.76
CA SER A 334 1.41 -6.60 13.71
C SER A 334 0.49 -6.05 12.62
N LEU A 335 0.11 -6.85 11.62
CA LEU A 335 -0.78 -6.45 10.53
C LEU A 335 -2.27 -6.53 10.90
N ASN A 336 -2.64 -6.97 12.10
CA ASN A 336 -4.05 -7.04 12.53
C ASN A 336 -4.79 -5.70 12.34
N VAL A 337 -4.09 -4.58 12.49
CA VAL A 337 -4.65 -3.22 12.28
C VAL A 337 -5.17 -3.00 10.85
N LEU A 338 -4.63 -3.70 9.85
CA LEU A 338 -5.14 -3.68 8.48
C LEU A 338 -6.49 -4.40 8.36
N TYR A 339 -6.72 -5.41 9.20
CA TYR A 339 -7.88 -6.28 9.19
C TYR A 339 -9.02 -5.82 10.12
N GLU A 340 -8.77 -4.80 10.94
CA GLU A 340 -9.77 -4.24 11.84
C GLU A 340 -11.03 -3.83 11.05
N ASN A 341 -12.19 -4.30 11.50
CA ASN A 341 -13.48 -4.10 10.83
C ASN A 341 -13.49 -4.62 9.38
N LEU A 342 -12.77 -5.71 9.08
CA LEU A 342 -12.93 -6.53 7.88
C LEU A 342 -13.30 -7.96 8.28
N PRO A 343 -13.98 -8.74 7.41
CA PRO A 343 -14.37 -10.12 7.71
C PRO A 343 -13.17 -11.07 7.60
N VAL A 344 -12.31 -11.05 8.62
CA VAL A 344 -11.06 -11.83 8.70
C VAL A 344 -11.08 -12.65 9.99
N VAL A 345 -10.74 -13.94 9.90
CA VAL A 345 -10.54 -14.78 11.09
C VAL A 345 -9.05 -14.79 11.43
N ILE A 346 -8.71 -14.28 12.62
CA ILE A 346 -7.35 -14.26 13.14
C ILE A 346 -7.19 -15.41 14.13
N ILE A 347 -6.19 -16.26 13.90
CA ILE A 347 -5.83 -17.38 14.78
C ILE A 347 -4.38 -17.24 15.26
N ASN A 348 -4.04 -17.87 16.38
CA ASN A 348 -2.65 -18.00 16.83
C ASN A 348 -2.02 -19.30 16.31
N ASP A 349 -2.80 -20.38 16.24
CA ASP A 349 -2.35 -21.69 15.76
C ASP A 349 -3.41 -22.40 14.90
N TYR A 350 -2.97 -23.22 13.94
CA TYR A 350 -3.88 -24.00 13.09
C TYR A 350 -4.69 -25.04 13.87
N GLN A 351 -4.24 -25.44 15.06
CA GLN A 351 -4.95 -26.37 15.93
C GLN A 351 -6.27 -25.81 16.47
N GLU A 352 -6.48 -24.49 16.40
CA GLU A 352 -7.78 -23.87 16.72
C GLU A 352 -8.86 -24.27 15.71
N LEU A 353 -8.47 -24.69 14.51
CA LEU A 353 -9.39 -25.04 13.44
C LEU A 353 -10.09 -26.38 13.72
N ASN A 354 -11.40 -26.30 13.90
CA ASN A 354 -12.32 -27.42 13.93
C ASN A 354 -13.69 -26.97 13.38
N GLU A 355 -14.58 -27.91 13.07
CA GLU A 355 -15.90 -27.59 12.50
C GLU A 355 -16.70 -26.63 13.39
N SER A 356 -16.73 -26.86 14.70
CA SER A 356 -17.48 -26.00 15.64
C SER A 356 -16.99 -24.55 15.61
N PHE A 357 -15.66 -24.35 15.72
CA PHE A 357 -15.04 -23.04 15.64
C PHE A 357 -15.35 -22.33 14.30
N LEU A 358 -15.26 -23.07 13.19
CA LEU A 358 -15.51 -22.52 11.86
C LEU A 358 -16.97 -22.14 11.67
N TYR A 359 -17.92 -22.96 12.11
CA TYR A 359 -19.35 -22.64 12.04
C TYR A 359 -19.72 -21.46 12.93
N GLU A 360 -19.13 -21.36 14.13
CA GLU A 360 -19.31 -20.21 15.02
C GLU A 360 -18.84 -18.92 14.34
N LYS A 361 -17.59 -18.90 13.84
CA LYS A 361 -17.03 -17.73 13.14
C LYS A 361 -17.82 -17.37 11.90
N LEU A 362 -18.26 -18.37 11.13
CA LEU A 362 -19.03 -18.13 9.92
C LEU A 362 -20.39 -17.50 10.24
N ASN A 363 -21.06 -17.97 11.31
CA ASN A 363 -22.33 -17.41 11.77
C ASN A 363 -22.14 -15.97 12.30
N GLU A 364 -21.11 -15.74 13.12
CA GLU A 364 -20.74 -14.43 13.65
C GLU A 364 -20.54 -13.40 12.51
N LEU A 365 -19.63 -13.71 11.59
CA LEU A 365 -19.27 -12.80 10.49
C LEU A 365 -20.43 -12.59 9.51
N SER A 366 -21.24 -13.62 9.26
CA SER A 366 -22.43 -13.52 8.39
C SER A 366 -23.51 -12.62 9.00
N LYS A 367 -23.77 -12.74 10.32
CA LYS A 367 -24.69 -11.85 11.03
C LYS A 367 -24.23 -10.40 10.99
N GLN A 368 -22.94 -10.15 11.20
CA GLN A 368 -22.38 -8.80 11.11
C GLN A 368 -22.52 -8.22 9.68
N LYS A 369 -22.22 -9.01 8.64
CA LYS A 369 -22.34 -8.59 7.23
C LYS A 369 -23.78 -8.28 6.82
N LEU A 370 -24.76 -8.97 7.41
CA LEU A 370 -26.19 -8.75 7.16
C LEU A 370 -26.81 -7.69 8.07
N SER A 371 -26.07 -7.21 9.08
CA SER A 371 -26.57 -6.21 10.01
C SER A 371 -26.82 -4.86 9.33
N LYS A 372 -27.88 -4.16 9.72
CA LYS A 372 -28.17 -2.80 9.25
C LYS A 372 -27.18 -1.75 9.75
N LEU A 373 -26.37 -2.09 10.75
CA LEU A 373 -25.37 -1.20 11.36
C LEU A 373 -24.14 -0.99 10.47
N ASN A 374 -23.98 -1.78 9.39
CA ASN A 374 -22.88 -1.71 8.43
C ASN A 374 -21.50 -1.51 9.08
N THR A 375 -21.13 -2.43 9.98
CA THR A 375 -19.94 -2.31 10.83
C THR A 375 -18.61 -2.53 10.08
N TYR A 376 -18.64 -3.20 8.92
CA TYR A 376 -17.43 -3.48 8.16
C TYR A 376 -16.97 -2.28 7.32
N GLN A 377 -15.67 -1.97 7.44
CA GLN A 377 -14.97 -0.90 6.72
C GLN A 377 -14.34 -1.42 5.44
N PHE A 378 -15.15 -2.03 4.58
CA PHE A 378 -14.69 -2.56 3.29
C PHE A 378 -14.10 -1.50 2.35
N GLU A 379 -14.26 -0.21 2.65
CA GLU A 379 -13.54 0.84 1.94
C GLU A 379 -12.02 0.66 1.99
N LYS A 380 -11.48 -0.07 2.98
CA LYS A 380 -10.06 -0.47 3.04
C LYS A 380 -9.62 -1.36 1.87
N LEU A 381 -10.56 -1.97 1.15
CA LEU A 381 -10.30 -2.71 -0.09
C LEU A 381 -10.19 -1.79 -1.32
N ARG A 382 -10.49 -0.50 -1.18
CA ARG A 382 -10.37 0.48 -2.28
C ARG A 382 -9.04 1.20 -2.17
N HIS A 383 -8.30 1.30 -3.27
CA HIS A 383 -7.11 2.15 -3.31
C HIS A 383 -7.45 3.60 -2.95
N ALA A 384 -8.63 4.10 -3.34
CA ALA A 384 -9.10 5.44 -3.02
C ALA A 384 -9.05 5.77 -1.51
N TYR A 385 -9.34 4.80 -0.62
CA TYR A 385 -9.22 4.99 0.83
C TYR A 385 -7.78 5.33 1.24
N TRP A 386 -6.82 4.50 0.81
CA TRP A 386 -5.41 4.69 1.16
C TRP A 386 -4.80 5.90 0.45
N ARG A 387 -5.19 6.15 -0.80
CA ARG A 387 -4.86 7.36 -1.55
C ARG A 387 -5.21 8.59 -0.72
N ARG A 388 -6.44 8.72 -0.22
CA ARG A 388 -6.86 9.86 0.62
C ARG A 388 -5.97 10.02 1.86
N LEU A 389 -5.62 8.92 2.53
CA LEU A 389 -4.74 8.96 3.71
C LEU A 389 -3.33 9.47 3.37
N ILE A 390 -2.75 9.01 2.27
CA ILE A 390 -1.42 9.42 1.82
C ILE A 390 -1.42 10.89 1.38
N LEU A 391 -2.39 11.28 0.54
CA LEU A 391 -2.49 12.64 0.01
C LEU A 391 -2.73 13.68 1.11
N LYS A 392 -3.51 13.34 2.15
CA LYS A 392 -3.71 14.20 3.32
C LYS A 392 -2.41 14.56 4.04
N LYS A 393 -1.36 13.75 3.91
CA LYS A 393 -0.04 13.99 4.53
C LYS A 393 0.94 14.71 3.61
N SER A 394 0.63 14.86 2.32
CA SER A 394 1.56 15.38 1.32
C SER A 394 1.24 16.83 0.95
N ARG A 395 1.90 17.34 -0.10
CA ARG A 395 1.59 18.65 -0.72
C ARG A 395 0.28 18.68 -1.51
N HIS A 396 -0.35 17.52 -1.71
CA HIS A 396 -1.50 17.33 -2.59
C HIS A 396 -2.82 17.20 -1.81
N GLN A 397 -3.04 18.08 -0.83
CA GLN A 397 -4.17 17.97 0.10
C GLN A 397 -5.49 18.45 -0.50
N SER A 398 -5.46 19.16 -1.63
CA SER A 398 -6.68 19.69 -2.25
C SER A 398 -7.41 18.60 -3.04
N LYS A 399 -8.75 18.65 -3.08
CA LYS A 399 -9.56 17.69 -3.86
C LYS A 399 -9.21 17.69 -5.36
N ARG A 400 -8.72 18.82 -5.90
CA ARG A 400 -8.32 18.94 -7.31
C ARG A 400 -7.04 18.16 -7.64
N ASP A 401 -6.19 17.92 -6.63
CA ASP A 401 -4.95 17.18 -6.79
C ASP A 401 -5.16 15.66 -6.75
N ILE A 402 -6.38 15.14 -6.58
CA ILE A 402 -6.61 13.70 -6.52
C ILE A 402 -6.29 13.04 -7.86
N TYR A 403 -6.64 13.70 -8.96
CA TYR A 403 -6.56 13.15 -10.32
C TYR A 403 -5.38 13.70 -11.14
N LEU A 404 -4.97 14.95 -10.93
CA LEU A 404 -3.89 15.57 -11.69
C LEU A 404 -2.66 15.76 -10.81
N ARG A 405 -1.52 15.17 -11.20
CA ARG A 405 -0.21 15.36 -10.58
C ARG A 405 0.64 16.23 -11.48
N LYS A 406 1.24 17.28 -10.92
CA LYS A 406 2.16 18.18 -11.64
C LYS A 406 3.53 18.19 -10.98
N GLN A 407 4.57 18.48 -11.77
CA GLN A 407 5.95 18.59 -11.30
C GLN A 407 6.47 17.26 -10.72
N GLN A 408 6.20 16.18 -11.42
CA GLN A 408 6.75 14.87 -11.10
C GLN A 408 8.14 14.73 -11.71
N CYS A 409 9.05 14.13 -10.94
CA CYS A 409 10.42 13.84 -11.36
C CYS A 409 10.58 12.42 -11.90
N TRP A 410 9.49 11.86 -12.42
CA TRP A 410 9.44 10.56 -13.05
C TRP A 410 8.30 10.50 -14.06
N ARG A 411 8.43 9.57 -15.01
CA ARG A 411 7.31 9.03 -15.77
C ARG A 411 7.56 7.56 -16.07
N ALA A 412 6.49 6.86 -16.41
CA ALA A 412 6.57 5.52 -16.96
C ALA A 412 5.98 5.50 -18.37
N THR A 413 6.51 4.61 -19.20
CA THR A 413 5.96 4.26 -20.52
C THR A 413 5.66 2.77 -20.54
N ASN A 414 4.77 2.35 -21.44
CA ASN A 414 4.45 0.93 -21.63
C ASN A 414 4.87 0.49 -23.03
N THR A 415 5.55 -0.65 -23.14
CA THR A 415 5.92 -1.25 -24.43
C THR A 415 4.82 -2.14 -25.01
N MET A 416 3.82 -2.51 -24.21
CA MET A 416 2.67 -3.30 -24.65
C MET A 416 1.51 -2.41 -25.11
N ASN A 417 1.02 -2.65 -26.33
CA ASN A 417 -0.21 -2.03 -26.80
C ASN A 417 -1.43 -2.79 -26.24
N TRP A 418 -1.86 -2.40 -25.03
CA TRP A 418 -2.98 -3.03 -24.34
C TRP A 418 -4.32 -2.92 -25.09
N ARG A 419 -4.47 -1.99 -26.04
CA ARG A 419 -5.68 -1.91 -26.88
C ARG A 419 -5.86 -3.14 -27.78
N ARG A 420 -4.81 -3.92 -28.03
CA ARG A 420 -4.88 -5.18 -28.80
C ARG A 420 -5.15 -6.43 -27.94
N LEU A 421 -5.20 -6.28 -26.61
CA LEU A 421 -5.41 -7.39 -25.66
C LEU A 421 -6.82 -7.39 -25.04
N ILE A 422 -7.70 -6.48 -25.47
CA ILE A 422 -9.14 -6.60 -25.21
C ILE A 422 -9.64 -7.76 -26.09
N PRO A 423 -10.14 -8.87 -25.52
CA PRO A 423 -10.86 -9.85 -26.31
C PRO A 423 -12.08 -9.15 -26.89
N ILE A 424 -12.24 -9.22 -28.22
CA ILE A 424 -13.49 -8.87 -28.90
C ILE A 424 -14.64 -9.68 -28.30
#